data_AF-A0AAW7X255-F1
#
_entry.id   AF-A0AAW7X255-F1
#
_cell.length_a   1.000
_cell.length_b   1.000
_cell.length_c   1.000
_cell.angle_alpha   90.00
_cell.angle_beta   90.00
_cell.angle_gamma   90.00
#
_symmetry.space_group_name_H-M   'P 1'
#
loop_
_entity.id
_entity.type
_entity.pdbx_description
1 polymer ?
#
loop_
_entity_poly.entity_id
_entity_poly.type
_entity_poly.pdbx_seq_one_letter_code
_entity_poly.pdbx_strand_id
1 'polypeptide(L)'
;MNIRSIATITLSVAFFVLVVSGILLYATPYNFWTGSLHVWGAILFLVCIVWHIKHNAKTYKNHMSKKPGRWAMGAAVFGVVPIAIALGLNLPPVYSVVQFGYDLKTSAEPPKREYTIVDLTKDKSAPKLSVYFKAGSSYESEPQPIFLNISYTSVPQIVVWMETLDGEYVDTLYVTGKTSNSSYRTSDEEPDVVRRPEALPYWSHKRGVVASDGLYMPEHNNTDFDGITAATPKVDYQVDMPTPSADRYKLMVEVNRSYDFNEYYSETRFPNDTVYSGPGSSGQPSLVYEAIVDPAKAKQFIFNLVGHGHHSGKDGVLYRGLENITTAKNILDFIVATLD
;
A
#
# COMPACT_ATOMS: atom_id res chain seq x y z
N MET A 1 -38.89 37.47 -26.04
CA MET A 1 -37.73 36.70 -26.55
C MET A 1 -38.18 35.26 -26.79
N ASN A 2 -37.88 34.66 -27.94
CA ASN A 2 -38.37 33.31 -28.28
C ASN A 2 -37.73 32.27 -27.35
N ILE A 3 -38.55 31.54 -26.59
CA ILE A 3 -38.09 30.56 -25.59
C ILE A 3 -37.17 29.48 -26.17
N ARG A 4 -37.32 29.19 -27.47
CA ARG A 4 -36.44 28.29 -28.22
C ARG A 4 -35.04 28.87 -28.39
N SER A 5 -34.92 30.16 -28.69
CA SER A 5 -33.63 30.84 -28.83
C SER A 5 -32.89 30.90 -27.49
N ILE A 6 -33.61 31.12 -26.39
CA ILE A 6 -33.04 31.10 -25.03
C ILE A 6 -32.46 29.72 -24.73
N ALA A 7 -33.26 28.66 -24.88
CA ALA A 7 -32.82 27.30 -24.60
C ALA A 7 -31.59 26.89 -25.43
N THR A 8 -31.54 27.27 -26.71
CA THR A 8 -30.39 26.96 -27.58
C THR A 8 -29.13 27.72 -27.16
N ILE A 9 -29.23 29.02 -26.87
CA ILE A 9 -28.05 29.82 -26.45
C ILE A 9 -27.53 29.31 -25.11
N THR A 10 -28.40 29.05 -24.13
CA THR A 10 -28.01 28.52 -22.82
C THR A 10 -27.37 27.13 -22.95
N LEU A 11 -27.90 26.27 -23.83
CA LEU A 11 -27.32 24.95 -24.08
C LEU A 11 -25.91 25.06 -24.68
N SER A 12 -25.68 25.98 -25.62
CA SER A 12 -24.35 26.22 -26.20
C SER A 12 -23.33 26.71 -25.18
N VAL A 13 -23.74 27.60 -24.27
CA VAL A 13 -22.88 28.09 -23.18
C VAL A 13 -22.56 26.95 -22.21
N ALA A 14 -23.56 26.17 -21.80
CA ALA A 14 -23.35 25.02 -20.93
C ALA A 14 -22.43 23.97 -21.57
N PHE A 15 -22.58 23.73 -22.88
CA PHE A 15 -21.71 22.84 -23.64
C PHE A 15 -20.27 23.34 -23.67
N PHE A 16 -20.05 24.64 -23.94
CA PHE A 16 -18.70 25.22 -23.92
C PHE A 16 -18.04 25.09 -22.56
N VAL A 17 -18.77 25.37 -21.48
CA VAL A 17 -18.30 25.17 -20.11
C VAL A 17 -17.89 23.71 -19.88
N LEU A 18 -18.71 22.75 -20.29
CA LEU A 18 -18.42 21.32 -20.15
C LEU A 18 -17.18 20.87 -20.93
N VAL A 19 -16.98 21.37 -22.15
CA VAL A 19 -15.80 21.04 -22.96
C VAL A 19 -14.53 21.59 -22.31
N VAL A 20 -14.52 22.88 -21.96
CA VAL A 20 -13.33 23.51 -21.37
C VAL A 20 -13.01 22.89 -20.01
N SER A 21 -14.00 22.77 -19.13
CA SER A 21 -13.80 22.14 -17.82
C SER A 21 -13.46 20.65 -17.93
N GLY A 22 -13.99 19.93 -18.92
CA GLY A 22 -13.66 18.53 -19.19
C GLY A 22 -12.21 18.34 -19.62
N ILE A 23 -11.70 19.21 -20.50
CA ILE A 23 -10.28 19.22 -20.92
C ILE A 23 -9.38 19.53 -19.71
N LEU A 24 -9.74 20.52 -18.90
CA LEU A 24 -8.98 20.87 -17.69
C LEU A 24 -8.99 19.72 -16.67
N LEU A 25 -10.15 19.10 -16.44
CA LEU A 25 -10.28 17.93 -15.57
C LEU A 25 -9.50 16.72 -16.09
N TYR A 26 -9.25 16.63 -17.39
CA TYR A 26 -8.43 15.60 -18.00
C TYR A 26 -6.92 15.89 -17.90
N ALA A 27 -6.50 17.14 -18.09
CA ALA A 27 -5.10 17.50 -18.23
C ALA A 27 -4.43 18.03 -16.94
N THR A 28 -5.19 18.44 -15.93
CA THR A 28 -4.65 19.10 -14.72
C THR A 28 -5.06 18.40 -13.41
N PRO A 29 -4.26 18.51 -12.33
CA PRO A 29 -4.63 18.05 -10.99
C PRO A 29 -6.00 18.54 -10.55
N TYR A 30 -6.63 17.82 -9.61
CA TYR A 30 -7.97 18.18 -9.16
C TYR A 30 -8.01 19.62 -8.63
N ASN A 31 -8.92 20.41 -9.19
CA ASN A 31 -9.19 21.76 -8.75
C ASN A 31 -10.69 21.89 -8.45
N PHE A 32 -11.01 22.30 -7.21
CA PHE A 32 -12.38 22.46 -6.76
C PHE A 32 -13.22 23.37 -7.69
N TRP A 33 -12.65 24.46 -8.19
CA TRP A 33 -13.35 25.38 -9.09
C TRP A 33 -13.67 24.73 -10.43
N THR A 34 -12.70 24.06 -11.06
CA THR A 34 -12.90 23.38 -12.34
C THR A 34 -13.92 22.24 -12.20
N GLY A 35 -13.80 21.42 -11.16
CA GLY A 35 -14.73 20.33 -10.88
C GLY A 35 -16.15 20.83 -10.62
N SER A 36 -16.29 21.86 -9.78
CA SER A 36 -17.58 22.49 -9.50
C SER A 36 -18.21 23.09 -10.75
N LEU A 37 -17.43 23.80 -11.57
CA LEU A 37 -17.90 24.38 -12.82
C LEU A 37 -18.40 23.30 -13.80
N HIS A 38 -17.71 22.16 -13.87
CA HIS A 38 -18.12 21.02 -14.69
C HIS A 38 -19.43 20.42 -14.21
N VAL A 39 -19.57 20.15 -12.91
CA VAL A 39 -20.78 19.55 -12.32
C VAL A 39 -21.99 20.48 -12.49
N TRP A 40 -21.85 21.76 -12.14
CA TRP A 40 -22.93 22.73 -12.31
C TRP A 40 -23.26 23.00 -13.78
N GLY A 41 -22.25 23.00 -14.65
CA GLY A 41 -22.43 23.03 -16.10
C GLY A 41 -23.22 21.83 -16.62
N ALA A 42 -22.96 20.62 -16.09
CA ALA A 42 -23.66 19.40 -16.45
C ALA A 42 -25.12 19.43 -16.01
N ILE A 43 -25.38 19.88 -14.78
CA ILE A 43 -26.74 20.06 -14.26
C ILE A 43 -27.53 21.05 -15.13
N LEU A 44 -26.93 22.20 -15.46
CA LEU A 44 -27.55 23.19 -16.34
C LEU A 44 -27.82 22.60 -17.74
N PHE A 45 -26.85 21.86 -18.30
CA PHE A 45 -27.01 21.19 -19.59
C PHE A 45 -28.16 20.17 -19.58
N LEU A 46 -28.30 19.37 -18.52
CA LEU A 46 -29.38 18.40 -18.36
C LEU A 46 -30.77 19.06 -18.27
N VAL A 47 -30.89 20.18 -17.55
CA VAL A 47 -32.16 20.92 -17.50
C VAL A 47 -32.50 21.51 -18.88
N CYS A 48 -31.52 22.14 -19.53
CA CYS A 48 -31.70 22.76 -20.84
C CYS A 48 -32.00 21.74 -21.94
N ILE A 49 -31.40 20.55 -21.91
CA ILE A 49 -31.64 19.52 -22.94
C ILE A 49 -33.05 18.93 -22.83
N VAL A 50 -33.58 18.75 -21.61
CA VAL A 50 -34.98 18.32 -21.41
C VAL A 50 -35.94 19.34 -22.02
N TRP A 51 -35.70 20.63 -21.75
CA TRP A 51 -36.46 21.72 -22.36
C TRP A 51 -36.32 21.70 -23.89
N HIS A 52 -35.10 21.58 -24.40
CA HIS A 52 -34.80 21.56 -25.83
C HIS A 52 -35.51 20.40 -26.55
N ILE A 53 -35.47 19.19 -26.00
CA ILE A 53 -36.15 18.02 -26.57
C ILE A 53 -37.66 18.21 -26.55
N LYS A 54 -38.24 18.64 -25.43
CA LYS A 54 -39.69 18.85 -25.30
C LYS A 54 -40.23 19.82 -26.37
N HIS A 55 -39.52 20.92 -26.60
CA HIS A 55 -39.95 21.93 -27.57
C HIS A 55 -39.64 21.59 -29.03
N ASN A 56 -38.78 20.61 -29.27
CA ASN A 56 -38.38 20.14 -30.60
C ASN A 56 -38.78 18.68 -30.87
N ALA A 57 -39.64 18.07 -30.05
CA ALA A 57 -39.93 16.64 -30.10
C ALA A 57 -40.45 16.17 -31.47
N LYS A 58 -41.31 16.96 -32.13
CA LYS A 58 -41.79 16.68 -33.49
C LYS A 58 -40.65 16.70 -34.52
N THR A 59 -39.73 17.65 -34.38
CA THR A 59 -38.53 17.76 -35.22
C THR A 59 -37.61 16.56 -35.01
N TYR A 60 -37.34 16.17 -33.76
CA TYR A 60 -36.55 14.97 -33.44
C TYR A 60 -37.16 13.71 -34.02
N LYS A 61 -38.47 13.49 -33.81
CA LYS A 61 -39.20 12.34 -34.38
C LYS A 61 -39.06 12.27 -35.90
N ASN A 62 -39.21 13.41 -36.57
CA ASN A 62 -39.06 13.50 -38.03
C ASN A 62 -37.63 13.25 -38.52
N HIS A 63 -36.61 13.62 -37.75
CA HIS A 63 -35.22 13.32 -38.10
C HIS A 63 -34.93 11.82 -37.90
N MET A 64 -35.38 11.24 -36.79
CA MET A 64 -35.19 9.83 -36.47
C MET A 64 -35.96 8.89 -37.41
N SER A 65 -37.05 9.34 -38.03
CA SER A 65 -37.76 8.53 -39.03
C SER A 65 -37.05 8.48 -40.39
N LYS A 66 -36.13 9.40 -40.67
CA LYS A 66 -35.36 9.44 -41.92
C LYS A 66 -34.14 8.52 -41.83
N LYS A 67 -33.79 7.87 -42.95
CA LYS A 67 -32.61 6.99 -43.08
C LYS A 67 -31.33 7.58 -42.47
N PRO A 68 -30.90 8.83 -42.76
CA PRO A 68 -29.71 9.41 -42.12
C PRO A 68 -29.81 9.55 -40.60
N GLY A 69 -30.99 9.88 -40.05
CA GLY A 69 -31.17 9.99 -38.60
C GLY A 69 -31.13 8.63 -37.89
N ARG A 70 -31.64 7.57 -38.53
CA ARG A 70 -31.51 6.19 -38.03
C ARG A 70 -30.05 5.74 -37.98
N TRP A 71 -29.27 6.07 -39.01
CA TRP A 71 -27.82 5.81 -39.04
C TRP A 71 -27.07 6.58 -37.96
N ALA A 72 -27.36 7.87 -37.78
CA ALA A 72 -26.75 8.69 -36.74
C ALA A 72 -27.05 8.16 -35.33
N MET A 73 -28.29 7.73 -35.07
CA MET A 73 -28.66 7.11 -33.79
C MET A 73 -27.96 5.77 -33.58
N GLY A 74 -27.89 4.94 -34.62
CA GLY A 74 -27.13 3.68 -34.59
C GLY A 74 -25.66 3.94 -34.25
N ALA A 75 -25.01 4.87 -34.95
CA ALA A 75 -23.62 5.23 -34.68
C ALA A 75 -23.40 5.76 -33.25
N ALA A 76 -24.34 6.54 -32.70
CA ALA A 76 -24.24 7.02 -31.33
C ALA A 76 -24.32 5.87 -30.31
N VAL A 77 -25.27 4.96 -30.45
CA VAL A 77 -25.45 3.83 -29.53
C VAL A 77 -24.32 2.81 -29.68
N PHE A 78 -23.98 2.42 -30.91
CA PHE A 78 -22.90 1.48 -31.20
C PHE A 78 -21.51 2.09 -31.04
N GLY A 79 -21.38 3.40 -30.90
CA GLY A 79 -20.11 4.05 -30.56
C GLY A 79 -19.83 4.00 -29.05
N VAL A 80 -20.85 4.23 -28.22
CA VAL A 80 -20.69 4.28 -26.75
C VAL A 80 -20.47 2.89 -26.14
N VAL A 81 -21.20 1.87 -26.61
CA VAL A 81 -21.13 0.52 -26.02
C VAL A 81 -19.73 -0.11 -26.11
N PRO A 82 -19.03 -0.11 -27.26
CA PRO A 82 -17.67 -0.64 -27.36
C PRO A 82 -16.67 0.16 -26.53
N ILE A 83 -16.84 1.49 -26.41
CA ILE A 83 -16.00 2.32 -25.55
C ILE A 83 -16.17 1.88 -24.09
N ALA A 84 -17.41 1.67 -23.63
CA ALA A 84 -17.67 1.20 -22.27
C ALA A 84 -17.09 -0.20 -22.02
N ILE A 85 -17.21 -1.13 -22.98
CA ILE A 85 -16.59 -2.46 -22.90
C ILE A 85 -15.07 -2.36 -22.86
N ALA A 86 -14.46 -1.55 -23.73
CA ALA A 86 -13.03 -1.35 -23.78
C ALA A 86 -12.49 -0.72 -22.49
N LEU A 87 -13.22 0.21 -21.87
CA LEU A 87 -12.89 0.73 -20.54
C LEU A 87 -12.99 -0.35 -19.46
N GLY A 88 -14.06 -1.14 -19.44
CA GLY A 88 -14.26 -2.20 -18.44
C GLY A 88 -13.23 -3.33 -18.53
N LEU A 89 -12.64 -3.54 -19.71
CA LEU A 89 -11.61 -4.55 -19.98
C LEU A 89 -10.20 -3.96 -20.12
N ASN A 90 -10.01 -2.67 -19.85
CA ASN A 90 -8.72 -1.95 -19.97
C ASN A 90 -8.05 -2.10 -21.35
N LEU A 91 -8.82 -2.11 -22.44
CA LEU A 91 -8.32 -2.34 -23.80
C LEU A 91 -7.80 -1.05 -24.48
N PRO A 92 -6.60 -1.08 -25.10
CA PRO A 92 -6.14 -0.02 -26.01
C PRO A 92 -7.01 0.07 -27.27
N PRO A 93 -7.14 1.26 -27.90
CA PRO A 93 -6.54 2.53 -27.51
C PRO A 93 -7.34 3.32 -26.46
N VAL A 94 -8.55 2.87 -26.12
CA VAL A 94 -9.48 3.60 -25.24
C VAL A 94 -8.89 3.78 -23.84
N TYR A 95 -8.38 2.69 -23.24
CA TYR A 95 -7.73 2.75 -21.93
C TYR A 95 -6.45 3.60 -21.94
N SER A 96 -5.69 3.58 -23.03
CA SER A 96 -4.45 4.35 -23.17
C SER A 96 -4.67 5.87 -23.05
N VAL A 97 -5.82 6.37 -23.54
CA VAL A 97 -6.20 7.79 -23.38
C VAL A 97 -6.46 8.10 -21.90
N VAL A 98 -7.15 7.20 -21.17
CA VAL A 98 -7.39 7.39 -19.74
C VAL A 98 -6.09 7.40 -18.96
N GLN A 99 -5.19 6.46 -19.25
CA GLN A 99 -3.89 6.35 -18.59
C GLN A 99 -3.04 7.61 -18.83
N PHE A 100 -2.96 8.09 -20.07
CA PHE A 100 -2.23 9.32 -20.38
C PHE A 100 -2.77 10.53 -19.61
N GLY A 101 -4.09 10.66 -19.50
CA GLY A 101 -4.71 11.71 -18.68
C GLY A 101 -4.39 11.57 -17.19
N TYR A 102 -4.34 10.34 -16.65
CA TYR A 102 -3.90 10.09 -15.29
C TYR A 102 -2.45 10.51 -15.07
N ASP A 103 -1.55 10.06 -15.95
CA ASP A 103 -0.11 10.34 -15.89
C ASP A 103 0.18 11.85 -15.97
N LEU A 104 -0.54 12.58 -16.83
CA LEU A 104 -0.44 14.04 -16.91
C LEU A 104 -0.76 14.72 -15.58
N LYS A 105 -1.84 14.31 -14.90
CA LYS A 105 -2.25 14.91 -13.61
C LYS A 105 -1.24 14.59 -12.53
N THR A 106 -0.80 13.33 -12.44
CA THR A 106 0.13 12.89 -11.40
C THR A 106 1.55 13.42 -11.62
N SER A 107 1.95 13.71 -12.87
CA SER A 107 3.27 14.28 -13.17
C SER A 107 3.47 15.70 -12.61
N ALA A 108 2.37 16.44 -12.42
CA ALA A 108 2.39 17.82 -11.91
C ALA A 108 2.16 17.90 -10.39
N GLU A 109 1.74 16.81 -9.74
CA GLU A 109 1.61 16.76 -8.29
C GLU A 109 2.98 16.45 -7.67
N PRO A 110 3.48 17.26 -6.70
CA PRO A 110 4.62 16.84 -5.92
C PRO A 110 4.25 15.51 -5.24
N PRO A 111 5.16 14.51 -5.20
CA PRO A 111 4.86 13.26 -4.52
C PRO A 111 4.43 13.59 -3.09
N LYS A 112 3.22 13.19 -2.71
CA LYS A 112 2.77 13.27 -1.32
C LYS A 112 3.72 12.42 -0.49
N ARG A 113 4.71 13.05 0.14
CA ARG A 113 5.55 12.41 1.15
C ARG A 113 4.75 12.40 2.43
N GLU A 114 3.80 11.49 2.50
CA GLU A 114 3.14 11.16 3.76
C GLU A 114 4.20 10.52 4.66
N TYR A 115 4.30 11.03 5.89
CA TYR A 115 5.22 10.56 6.91
C TYR A 115 4.41 10.31 8.18
N THR A 116 4.61 9.14 8.79
CA THR A 116 3.88 8.75 10.00
C THR A 116 4.82 8.67 11.18
N ILE A 117 4.43 9.25 12.32
CA ILE A 117 5.11 9.05 13.61
C ILE A 117 4.27 8.12 14.46
N VAL A 118 4.87 7.02 14.90
CA VAL A 118 4.33 6.12 15.92
C VAL A 118 5.01 6.47 17.24
N ASP A 119 4.31 7.18 18.12
CA ASP A 119 4.85 7.57 19.43
C ASP A 119 4.45 6.56 20.51
N LEU A 120 5.40 5.75 20.97
CA LEU A 120 5.23 4.75 22.02
C LEU A 120 5.69 5.26 23.40
N THR A 121 6.09 6.54 23.49
CA THR A 121 6.55 7.13 24.75
C THR A 121 5.37 7.49 25.65
N LYS A 122 5.48 7.15 26.95
CA LYS A 122 4.49 7.54 27.97
C LYS A 122 4.63 9.01 28.37
N ASP A 123 5.87 9.49 28.43
CA ASP A 123 6.22 10.87 28.77
C ASP A 123 6.86 11.56 27.57
N LYS A 124 6.18 12.56 27.03
CA LYS A 124 6.65 13.32 25.85
C LYS A 124 7.89 14.18 26.13
N SER A 125 8.24 14.38 27.41
CA SER A 125 9.40 15.16 27.83
C SER A 125 10.65 14.32 28.09
N ALA A 126 10.52 12.99 28.14
CA ALA A 126 11.65 12.09 28.30
C ALA A 126 12.49 11.99 27.02
N PRO A 127 13.81 11.77 27.11
CA PRO A 127 14.64 11.47 25.95
C PRO A 127 14.10 10.27 25.17
N LYS A 128 14.10 10.38 23.84
CA LYS A 128 13.57 9.35 22.95
C LYS A 128 14.67 8.68 22.13
N LEU A 129 14.44 7.40 21.85
CA LEU A 129 15.08 6.68 20.76
C LEU A 129 14.09 6.64 19.59
N SER A 130 14.43 7.36 18.53
CA SER A 130 13.64 7.41 17.31
C SER A 130 14.24 6.49 16.25
N VAL A 131 13.48 5.53 15.73
CA VAL A 131 13.92 4.70 14.60
C VAL A 131 13.10 5.05 13.37
N TYR A 132 13.77 5.64 12.38
CA TYR A 132 13.21 6.02 11.10
C TYR A 132 13.41 4.91 10.07
N PHE A 133 12.33 4.57 9.37
CA PHE A 133 12.27 3.59 8.30
C PHE A 133 11.92 4.31 6.99
N LYS A 134 12.86 4.29 6.03
CA LYS A 134 12.59 4.73 4.67
C LYS A 134 11.97 3.56 3.90
N ALA A 135 10.70 3.69 3.49
CA ALA A 135 10.05 2.70 2.67
C ALA A 135 10.73 2.65 1.29
N GLY A 136 11.12 1.44 0.87
CA GLY A 136 11.72 1.20 -0.43
C GLY A 136 10.71 0.78 -1.49
N SER A 137 11.19 0.49 -2.70
CA SER A 137 10.34 0.19 -3.85
C SER A 137 9.56 -1.13 -3.75
N SER A 138 9.93 -2.04 -2.84
CA SER A 138 9.26 -3.32 -2.60
C SER A 138 8.58 -3.38 -1.22
N TYR A 139 8.30 -2.23 -0.60
CA TYR A 139 7.67 -2.13 0.71
C TYR A 139 6.24 -2.67 0.71
N GLU A 140 5.41 -2.32 -0.28
CA GLU A 140 4.07 -2.90 -0.45
C GLU A 140 4.12 -3.98 -1.54
N SER A 141 3.42 -5.09 -1.32
CA SER A 141 3.36 -6.16 -2.30
C SER A 141 2.56 -5.75 -3.55
N GLU A 142 2.80 -6.45 -4.65
CA GLU A 142 1.83 -6.49 -5.74
C GLU A 142 0.47 -7.00 -5.24
N PRO A 143 -0.65 -6.50 -5.79
CA PRO A 143 -1.99 -6.92 -5.37
C PRO A 143 -2.21 -8.42 -5.57
N GLN A 144 -2.58 -9.11 -4.50
CA GLN A 144 -2.94 -10.53 -4.49
C GLN A 144 -4.45 -10.69 -4.69
N PRO A 145 -4.91 -11.57 -5.58
CA PRO A 145 -6.34 -11.79 -5.82
C PRO A 145 -7.01 -12.48 -4.61
N ILE A 146 -8.21 -12.05 -4.25
CA ILE A 146 -9.08 -12.76 -3.28
C ILE A 146 -10.21 -13.46 -4.06
N PHE A 147 -11.19 -12.68 -4.50
CA PHE A 147 -12.37 -13.14 -5.24
C PHE A 147 -13.04 -11.93 -5.91
N LEU A 148 -13.62 -12.12 -7.10
CA LEU A 148 -14.48 -11.11 -7.77
C LEU A 148 -13.79 -9.74 -7.99
N ASN A 149 -12.60 -9.75 -8.60
CA ASN A 149 -11.77 -8.56 -8.87
C ASN A 149 -11.35 -7.74 -7.63
N ILE A 150 -11.57 -8.26 -6.41
CA ILE A 150 -11.03 -7.68 -5.18
C ILE A 150 -9.64 -8.25 -4.95
N SER A 151 -8.67 -7.36 -4.73
CA SER A 151 -7.31 -7.71 -4.36
C SER A 151 -6.93 -7.06 -3.03
N TYR A 152 -5.85 -7.57 -2.43
CA TYR A 152 -5.23 -6.98 -1.25
C TYR A 152 -3.71 -6.94 -1.42
N THR A 153 -3.08 -6.08 -0.64
CA THR A 153 -1.62 -5.95 -0.60
C THR A 153 -1.11 -6.32 0.79
N SER A 154 0.17 -6.69 0.84
CA SER A 154 0.90 -7.00 2.07
C SER A 154 1.92 -5.91 2.36
N VAL A 155 1.98 -5.48 3.62
CA VAL A 155 3.00 -4.58 4.16
C VAL A 155 3.91 -5.35 5.12
N PRO A 156 5.18 -4.94 5.28
CA PRO A 156 6.12 -5.68 6.09
C PRO A 156 5.69 -5.77 7.55
N GLN A 157 6.10 -6.86 8.17
CA GLN A 157 6.18 -7.00 9.61
C GLN A 157 7.58 -6.64 10.05
N ILE A 158 7.69 -5.87 11.13
CA ILE A 158 8.94 -5.27 11.60
C ILE A 158 9.00 -5.41 13.12
N VAL A 159 10.18 -5.75 13.63
CA VAL A 159 10.49 -5.71 15.05
C VAL A 159 11.80 -4.95 15.27
N VAL A 160 11.85 -4.18 16.34
CA VAL A 160 13.05 -3.52 16.87
C VAL A 160 13.31 -4.08 18.25
N TRP A 161 14.53 -4.57 18.50
CA TRP A 161 14.93 -5.05 19.82
C TRP A 161 16.37 -4.66 20.12
N MET A 162 16.73 -4.80 21.39
CA MET A 162 18.06 -4.52 21.90
C MET A 162 18.80 -5.82 22.21
N GLU A 163 20.08 -5.85 21.85
CA GLU A 163 21.02 -6.89 22.26
C GLU A 163 22.24 -6.28 22.97
N THR A 164 22.89 -7.08 23.80
CA THR A 164 24.23 -6.78 24.29
C THR A 164 25.23 -6.80 23.13
N LEU A 165 26.44 -6.26 23.34
CA LEU A 165 27.49 -6.33 22.32
C LEU A 165 27.90 -7.78 21.97
N ASP A 166 27.68 -8.71 22.90
CA ASP A 166 27.94 -10.14 22.73
C ASP A 166 26.80 -10.87 21.98
N GLY A 167 25.68 -10.18 21.69
CA GLY A 167 24.55 -10.71 20.94
C GLY A 167 23.49 -11.42 21.79
N GLU A 168 23.48 -11.16 23.10
CA GLU A 168 22.44 -11.64 24.01
C GLU A 168 21.22 -10.73 23.93
N TYR A 169 20.03 -11.32 23.80
CA TYR A 169 18.76 -10.58 23.78
C TYR A 169 18.55 -9.84 25.11
N VAL A 170 18.15 -8.56 25.04
CA VAL A 170 17.84 -7.75 26.22
C VAL A 170 16.34 -7.44 26.29
N ASP A 171 15.79 -6.75 25.31
CA ASP A 171 14.39 -6.36 25.32
C ASP A 171 13.84 -6.03 23.93
N THR A 172 12.54 -6.22 23.72
CA THR A 172 11.83 -5.84 22.50
C THR A 172 11.28 -4.44 22.68
N LEU A 173 11.64 -3.53 21.77
CA LEU A 173 11.29 -2.11 21.89
C LEU A 173 10.08 -1.74 21.03
N TYR A 174 9.90 -2.43 19.90
CA TYR A 174 8.76 -2.24 19.01
C TYR A 174 8.47 -3.51 18.21
N VAL A 175 7.19 -3.84 18.01
CA VAL A 175 6.77 -4.92 17.10
C VAL A 175 5.47 -4.57 16.37
N THR A 176 5.39 -4.90 15.09
CA THR A 176 4.17 -4.68 14.30
C THR A 176 3.00 -5.54 14.78
N GLY A 177 1.80 -4.96 14.73
CA GLY A 177 0.59 -5.51 15.36
C GLY A 177 0.17 -6.91 14.91
N LYS A 178 0.37 -7.30 13.64
CA LYS A 178 0.01 -8.66 13.21
C LYS A 178 0.95 -9.70 13.82
N THR A 179 2.23 -9.38 13.97
CA THR A 179 3.21 -10.26 14.60
C THR A 179 3.01 -10.36 16.11
N SER A 180 2.70 -9.24 16.78
CA SER A 180 2.53 -9.24 18.25
C SER A 180 1.39 -10.13 18.72
N ASN A 181 0.31 -10.21 17.94
CA ASN A 181 -0.89 -10.96 18.29
C ASN A 181 -1.16 -12.18 17.37
N SER A 182 -0.21 -12.52 16.51
CA SER A 182 -0.32 -13.57 15.48
C SER A 182 -1.64 -13.57 14.71
N SER A 183 -2.16 -12.39 14.37
CA SER A 183 -3.48 -12.21 13.77
C SER A 183 -3.47 -12.34 12.24
N TYR A 184 -2.67 -13.27 11.69
CA TYR A 184 -2.63 -13.52 10.25
C TYR A 184 -3.85 -14.33 9.83
N ARG A 185 -4.35 -14.11 8.62
CA ARG A 185 -5.53 -14.83 8.10
C ARG A 185 -5.14 -15.76 6.96
N THR A 186 -5.80 -16.91 6.85
CA THR A 186 -5.72 -17.74 5.65
C THR A 186 -6.51 -17.14 4.50
N SER A 187 -6.22 -17.59 3.28
CA SER A 187 -6.96 -17.27 2.06
C SER A 187 -8.16 -18.20 1.82
N ASP A 188 -8.52 -19.04 2.80
CA ASP A 188 -9.61 -20.02 2.68
C ASP A 188 -10.98 -19.34 2.71
N GLU A 189 -12.02 -20.04 2.23
CA GLU A 189 -13.42 -19.54 2.25
C GLU A 189 -13.89 -19.18 3.68
N GLU A 190 -13.36 -19.89 4.68
CA GLU A 190 -13.50 -19.57 6.10
C GLU A 190 -12.14 -19.12 6.66
N PRO A 191 -11.87 -17.81 6.76
CA PRO A 191 -10.56 -17.32 7.16
C PRO A 191 -10.29 -17.59 8.64
N ASP A 192 -9.30 -18.42 8.92
CA ASP A 192 -8.82 -18.73 10.27
C ASP A 192 -7.59 -17.90 10.64
N VAL A 193 -7.37 -17.72 11.95
CA VAL A 193 -6.19 -17.02 12.48
C VAL A 193 -5.03 -18.00 12.59
N VAL A 194 -3.92 -17.70 11.91
CA VAL A 194 -2.76 -18.60 11.83
C VAL A 194 -1.50 -17.92 12.33
N ARG A 195 -0.66 -18.68 13.05
CA ARG A 195 0.68 -18.25 13.45
C ARG A 195 1.66 -18.43 12.30
N ARG A 196 2.48 -17.43 12.03
CA ARG A 196 3.45 -17.41 10.91
C ARG A 196 4.88 -17.42 11.47
N PRO A 197 5.46 -18.58 11.84
CA PRO A 197 6.81 -18.63 12.39
C PRO A 197 7.89 -18.09 11.44
N GLU A 198 7.63 -18.12 10.13
CA GLU A 198 8.48 -17.53 9.09
C GLU A 198 8.54 -16.00 9.12
N ALA A 199 7.64 -15.33 9.84
CA ALA A 199 7.52 -13.87 9.76
C ALA A 199 8.77 -13.17 10.31
N LEU A 200 9.15 -13.43 11.57
CA LEU A 200 10.31 -12.84 12.24
C LEU A 200 11.04 -13.92 13.06
N PRO A 201 11.62 -14.94 12.41
CA PRO A 201 12.18 -16.10 13.08
C PRO A 201 13.46 -15.81 13.88
N TYR A 202 14.29 -14.87 13.43
CA TYR A 202 15.53 -14.58 14.15
C TYR A 202 15.22 -13.99 15.53
N TRP A 203 14.40 -12.94 15.58
CA TRP A 203 13.96 -12.31 16.81
C TRP A 203 13.17 -13.25 17.71
N SER A 204 12.19 -13.98 17.17
CA SER A 204 11.31 -14.81 18.00
C SER A 204 12.08 -15.92 18.71
N HIS A 205 13.03 -16.59 18.02
CA HIS A 205 13.93 -17.56 18.65
C HIS A 205 14.88 -16.90 19.64
N LYS A 206 15.42 -15.71 19.35
CA LYS A 206 16.26 -14.92 20.27
C LYS A 206 15.55 -14.54 21.56
N ARG A 207 14.26 -14.25 21.51
CA ARG A 207 13.42 -14.00 22.70
C ARG A 207 13.35 -15.22 23.62
N GLY A 208 13.48 -16.43 23.08
CA GLY A 208 13.52 -17.68 23.85
C GLY A 208 12.20 -18.10 24.49
N VAL A 209 11.09 -17.41 24.20
CA VAL A 209 9.75 -17.74 24.73
C VAL A 209 9.08 -18.75 23.81
N VAL A 210 8.96 -19.99 24.29
CA VAL A 210 8.36 -21.11 23.56
C VAL A 210 6.90 -21.28 23.97
N ALA A 211 6.01 -21.27 23.00
CA ALA A 211 4.58 -21.52 23.19
C ALA A 211 4.26 -23.00 23.39
N SER A 212 3.00 -23.30 23.73
CA SER A 212 2.53 -24.66 24.00
C SER A 212 2.67 -25.64 22.81
N ASP A 213 2.64 -25.11 21.59
CA ASP A 213 2.82 -25.85 20.34
C ASP A 213 4.30 -25.96 19.88
N GLY A 214 5.23 -25.44 20.68
CA GLY A 214 6.67 -25.45 20.38
C GLY A 214 7.14 -24.29 19.49
N LEU A 215 6.25 -23.40 19.04
CA LEU A 215 6.63 -22.24 18.24
C LEU A 215 7.11 -21.07 19.12
N TYR A 216 8.09 -20.33 18.62
CA TYR A 216 8.66 -19.14 19.29
C TYR A 216 7.90 -17.84 18.99
N MET A 217 7.04 -17.83 17.97
CA MET A 217 6.22 -16.68 17.62
C MET A 217 5.29 -16.31 18.81
N PRO A 218 4.70 -15.12 18.90
CA PRO A 218 3.66 -14.88 19.92
C PRO A 218 2.41 -15.76 19.68
N GLU A 219 1.70 -16.15 20.74
CA GLU A 219 0.37 -16.77 20.63
C GLU A 219 -0.69 -15.71 20.28
N HIS A 220 -1.88 -16.17 19.90
CA HIS A 220 -3.02 -15.26 19.76
C HIS A 220 -3.48 -14.77 21.14
N ASN A 221 -3.92 -13.52 21.21
CA ASN A 221 -4.23 -12.77 22.44
C ASN A 221 -3.02 -12.58 23.39
N ASN A 222 -1.80 -12.55 22.85
CA ASN A 222 -0.63 -12.23 23.66
C ASN A 222 -0.65 -10.76 24.12
N THR A 223 -0.38 -10.53 25.40
CA THR A 223 -0.28 -9.21 26.04
C THR A 223 1.16 -8.74 26.27
N ASP A 224 2.17 -9.56 25.94
CA ASP A 224 3.60 -9.26 26.19
C ASP A 224 4.06 -7.96 25.51
N PHE A 225 3.39 -7.55 24.43
CA PHE A 225 3.77 -6.40 23.61
C PHE A 225 2.82 -5.21 23.76
N ASP A 226 1.95 -5.24 24.78
CA ASP A 226 1.04 -4.14 25.07
C ASP A 226 1.83 -2.84 25.34
N GLY A 227 1.52 -1.81 24.55
CA GLY A 227 2.20 -0.51 24.63
C GLY A 227 3.49 -0.38 23.81
N ILE A 228 3.96 -1.45 23.17
CA ILE A 228 5.12 -1.43 22.24
C ILE A 228 4.75 -1.93 20.84
N THR A 229 3.46 -1.92 20.51
CA THR A 229 2.94 -2.40 19.22
C THR A 229 2.12 -1.35 18.48
N ALA A 230 2.23 -1.34 17.16
CA ALA A 230 1.44 -0.49 16.27
C ALA A 230 1.20 -1.15 14.91
N ALA A 231 0.22 -0.64 14.17
CA ALA A 231 0.04 -1.01 12.77
C ALA A 231 1.21 -0.49 11.93
N THR A 232 1.74 -1.32 11.02
CA THR A 232 2.80 -0.88 10.10
C THR A 232 2.26 0.21 9.16
N PRO A 233 2.84 1.42 9.16
CA PRO A 233 2.47 2.46 8.20
C PRO A 233 2.78 2.02 6.75
N LYS A 234 2.02 2.53 5.77
CA LYS A 234 2.22 2.25 4.34
C LYS A 234 3.28 3.12 3.66
N VAL A 235 3.86 4.05 4.41
CA VAL A 235 4.73 5.13 3.92
C VAL A 235 5.95 5.24 4.83
N ASP A 236 6.87 6.15 4.52
CA ASP A 236 7.99 6.46 5.41
C ASP A 236 7.49 6.73 6.84
N TYR A 237 8.15 6.17 7.83
CA TYR A 237 7.68 6.31 9.20
C TYR A 237 8.79 6.27 10.23
N GLN A 238 8.50 6.83 11.39
CA GLN A 238 9.35 6.81 12.56
C GLN A 238 8.61 6.20 13.73
N VAL A 239 9.35 5.43 14.53
CA VAL A 239 8.87 4.92 15.81
C VAL A 239 9.67 5.58 16.91
N ASP A 240 8.98 6.33 17.77
CA ASP A 240 9.56 6.93 18.97
C ASP A 240 9.37 5.98 20.14
N MET A 241 10.46 5.60 20.80
CA MET A 241 10.49 4.69 21.93
C MET A 241 11.23 5.33 23.11
N PRO A 242 10.98 4.89 24.36
CA PRO A 242 11.82 5.30 25.48
C PRO A 242 13.29 4.95 25.24
N THR A 243 14.21 5.88 25.51
CA THR A 243 15.65 5.61 25.38
C THR A 243 16.10 4.56 26.39
N PRO A 244 16.74 3.46 25.95
CA PRO A 244 17.30 2.47 26.88
C PRO A 244 18.41 3.08 27.76
N SER A 245 18.45 2.68 29.03
CA SER A 245 19.55 3.05 29.93
C SER A 245 20.73 2.10 29.73
N ALA A 246 21.52 2.35 28.67
CA ALA A 246 22.71 1.56 28.35
C ALA A 246 23.80 2.42 27.69
N ASP A 247 25.06 2.21 28.10
CA ASP A 247 26.19 2.97 27.56
C ASP A 247 26.49 2.62 26.10
N ARG A 248 26.49 1.32 25.77
CA ARG A 248 26.68 0.82 24.41
C ARG A 248 25.90 -0.47 24.23
N TYR A 249 25.21 -0.60 23.11
CA TYR A 249 24.38 -1.76 22.82
C TYR A 249 24.21 -1.95 21.32
N LYS A 250 23.66 -3.09 20.93
CA LYS A 250 23.20 -3.34 19.58
C LYS A 250 21.72 -3.06 19.50
N LEU A 251 21.33 -2.27 18.52
CA LEU A 251 19.95 -2.11 18.12
C LEU A 251 19.74 -2.96 16.87
N MET A 252 18.74 -3.81 16.92
CA MET A 252 18.47 -4.80 15.90
C MET A 252 17.10 -4.54 15.28
N VAL A 253 17.01 -4.78 13.97
CA VAL A 253 15.75 -4.77 13.24
C VAL A 253 15.62 -6.05 12.43
N GLU A 254 14.45 -6.66 12.44
CA GLU A 254 14.10 -7.74 11.53
C GLU A 254 12.84 -7.35 10.77
N VAL A 255 12.86 -7.55 9.45
CA VAL A 255 11.78 -7.18 8.55
C VAL A 255 11.44 -8.33 7.62
N ASN A 256 10.16 -8.57 7.41
CA ASN A 256 9.69 -9.53 6.41
C ASN A 256 8.38 -9.08 5.78
N ARG A 257 8.20 -9.35 4.49
CA ARG A 257 6.96 -9.12 3.76
C ARG A 257 6.51 -10.42 3.10
N SER A 258 5.31 -10.88 3.46
CA SER A 258 4.68 -12.01 2.78
C SER A 258 4.48 -11.75 1.29
N TYR A 259 4.44 -12.81 0.49
CA TYR A 259 4.30 -12.79 -0.97
C TYR A 259 5.49 -12.10 -1.67
N ASP A 260 6.72 -12.36 -1.22
CA ASP A 260 7.94 -11.83 -1.83
C ASP A 260 8.73 -12.91 -2.57
N PHE A 261 8.09 -13.54 -3.55
CA PHE A 261 8.68 -14.61 -4.36
C PHE A 261 9.73 -14.08 -5.34
N ASN A 262 10.72 -14.91 -5.64
CA ASN A 262 11.68 -14.68 -6.71
C ASN A 262 12.06 -15.99 -7.42
N GLU A 263 13.05 -15.96 -8.32
CA GLU A 263 13.49 -17.16 -9.05
C GLU A 263 13.97 -18.29 -8.13
N TYR A 264 14.68 -17.94 -7.05
CA TYR A 264 15.14 -18.92 -6.07
C TYR A 264 14.00 -19.33 -5.14
N TYR A 265 13.48 -18.39 -4.34
CA TYR A 265 12.33 -18.53 -3.44
C TYR A 265 11.03 -18.46 -4.25
N SER A 266 10.84 -19.44 -5.12
CA SER A 266 9.58 -19.62 -5.86
C SER A 266 8.53 -20.31 -4.99
N GLU A 267 7.25 -20.16 -5.32
CA GLU A 267 6.13 -20.77 -4.59
C GLU A 267 6.28 -22.28 -4.38
N THR A 268 6.88 -22.97 -5.35
CA THR A 268 6.98 -24.43 -5.38
C THR A 268 8.35 -24.95 -4.95
N ARG A 269 9.26 -24.09 -4.46
CA ARG A 269 10.65 -24.49 -4.21
C ARG A 269 10.77 -25.54 -3.09
N PHE A 270 9.96 -25.40 -2.05
CA PHE A 270 10.02 -26.24 -0.85
C PHE A 270 8.71 -27.01 -0.65
N PRO A 271 8.35 -27.94 -1.57
CA PRO A 271 7.03 -28.56 -1.60
C PRO A 271 6.70 -29.42 -0.37
N ASN A 272 7.72 -29.88 0.35
CA ASN A 272 7.57 -30.67 1.58
C ASN A 272 7.59 -29.81 2.85
N ASP A 273 7.73 -28.49 2.72
CA ASP A 273 7.70 -27.54 3.83
C ASP A 273 6.31 -26.92 3.91
N THR A 274 5.51 -27.38 4.87
CA THR A 274 4.11 -26.95 5.04
C THR A 274 3.98 -25.50 5.52
N VAL A 275 5.04 -24.91 6.07
CA VAL A 275 5.05 -23.48 6.44
C VAL A 275 5.31 -22.65 5.19
N TYR A 276 6.28 -23.07 4.37
CA TYR A 276 6.63 -22.34 3.16
C TYR A 276 5.60 -22.52 2.04
N SER A 277 5.30 -23.77 1.66
CA SER A 277 4.45 -24.15 0.53
C SER A 277 3.03 -24.58 0.95
N GLY A 278 2.64 -24.42 2.23
CA GLY A 278 1.27 -24.66 2.69
C GLY A 278 0.35 -23.43 2.49
N PRO A 279 -0.64 -23.19 3.37
CA PRO A 279 -1.49 -21.98 3.31
C PRO A 279 -0.72 -20.70 3.74
N GLY A 280 0.59 -20.83 3.88
CA GLY A 280 1.52 -19.74 4.10
C GLY A 280 1.74 -18.94 2.82
N SER A 281 2.22 -17.74 3.04
CA SER A 281 2.47 -16.74 2.00
C SER A 281 3.98 -16.47 1.90
N SER A 282 4.77 -17.50 2.20
CA SER A 282 6.21 -17.39 2.42
C SER A 282 6.92 -17.14 1.11
N GLY A 283 7.80 -16.15 1.08
CA GLY A 283 8.66 -15.88 -0.08
C GLY A 283 10.11 -15.85 0.37
N GLN A 284 10.83 -14.82 -0.05
CA GLN A 284 12.15 -14.52 0.50
C GLN A 284 12.12 -14.43 2.05
N PRO A 285 13.19 -14.86 2.73
CA PRO A 285 13.27 -14.84 4.19
C PRO A 285 13.32 -13.40 4.73
N SER A 286 13.04 -13.27 6.03
CA SER A 286 13.21 -12.03 6.77
C SER A 286 14.64 -11.51 6.69
N LEU A 287 14.82 -10.19 6.61
CA LEU A 287 16.15 -9.55 6.64
C LEU A 287 16.43 -8.97 8.03
N VAL A 288 17.67 -9.14 8.49
CA VAL A 288 18.13 -8.68 9.80
C VAL A 288 19.14 -7.56 9.62
N TYR A 289 18.90 -6.45 10.30
CA TYR A 289 19.70 -5.24 10.29
C TYR A 289 20.24 -4.95 11.69
N GLU A 290 21.46 -4.43 11.78
CA GLU A 290 22.14 -4.11 13.04
C GLU A 290 22.70 -2.68 13.02
N ALA A 291 22.55 -1.96 14.11
CA ALA A 291 23.27 -0.72 14.42
C ALA A 291 23.92 -0.82 15.80
N ILE A 292 25.21 -0.46 15.91
CA ILE A 292 25.89 -0.33 17.20
C ILE A 292 25.64 1.09 17.72
N VAL A 293 24.90 1.20 18.82
CA VAL A 293 24.61 2.47 19.47
C VAL A 293 25.69 2.76 20.51
N ASP A 294 26.29 3.94 20.37
CA ASP A 294 27.31 4.50 21.26
C ASP A 294 26.99 5.99 21.44
N PRO A 295 26.12 6.35 22.41
CA PRO A 295 25.63 7.71 22.64
C PRO A 295 26.77 8.71 22.94
N ALA A 296 27.92 8.23 23.39
CA ALA A 296 29.10 9.07 23.64
C ALA A 296 29.77 9.54 22.33
N LYS A 297 29.53 8.88 21.20
CA LYS A 297 30.18 9.18 19.91
C LYS A 297 29.28 9.89 18.91
N ALA A 298 28.00 9.56 18.87
CA ALA A 298 27.08 10.09 17.87
C ALA A 298 25.65 10.13 18.41
N LYS A 299 24.79 10.90 17.74
CA LYS A 299 23.34 10.88 17.97
C LYS A 299 22.57 10.10 16.91
N GLN A 300 23.18 9.78 15.78
CA GLN A 300 22.54 9.09 14.66
C GLN A 300 23.33 7.84 14.29
N PHE A 301 22.61 6.75 14.07
CA PHE A 301 23.19 5.43 13.82
C PHE A 301 22.46 4.78 12.64
N ILE A 302 23.19 4.55 11.55
CA ILE A 302 22.67 3.86 10.37
C ILE A 302 22.74 2.35 10.61
N PHE A 303 21.67 1.64 10.28
CA PHE A 303 21.68 0.18 10.34
C PHE A 303 22.32 -0.43 9.10
N ASN A 304 23.00 -1.55 9.29
CA ASN A 304 23.58 -2.35 8.23
C ASN A 304 22.82 -3.67 8.11
N LEU A 305 22.57 -4.12 6.87
CA LEU A 305 22.05 -5.46 6.62
C LEU A 305 23.11 -6.50 7.00
N VAL A 306 22.80 -7.31 8.01
CA VAL A 306 23.74 -8.28 8.58
C VAL A 306 23.45 -9.72 8.19
N GLY A 307 22.25 -10.02 7.69
CA GLY A 307 21.87 -11.35 7.23
C GLY A 307 20.37 -11.52 7.06
N HIS A 308 19.92 -12.77 7.06
CA HIS A 308 18.51 -13.13 6.98
C HIS A 308 18.17 -14.30 7.94
N GLY A 309 16.89 -14.46 8.25
CA GLY A 309 16.37 -15.58 9.03
C GLY A 309 16.10 -16.83 8.18
N HIS A 310 15.60 -17.91 8.80
CA HIS A 310 15.20 -19.11 8.06
C HIS A 310 13.88 -18.86 7.29
N HIS A 311 13.80 -19.25 6.01
CA HIS A 311 12.63 -19.03 5.12
C HIS A 311 11.29 -19.55 5.67
N SER A 312 11.32 -20.63 6.46
CA SER A 312 10.15 -21.21 7.16
C SER A 312 10.16 -21.01 8.68
N GLY A 313 11.12 -20.26 9.22
CA GLY A 313 11.27 -20.04 10.66
C GLY A 313 11.58 -21.27 11.53
N LYS A 314 12.24 -22.29 10.97
CA LYS A 314 12.60 -23.53 11.68
C LYS A 314 13.65 -23.31 12.79
N ASP A 315 14.44 -22.26 12.68
CA ASP A 315 15.48 -21.91 13.64
C ASP A 315 15.66 -20.38 13.75
N GLY A 316 16.47 -19.97 14.73
CA GLY A 316 16.91 -18.59 14.96
C GLY A 316 18.33 -18.31 14.46
N VAL A 317 18.80 -19.01 13.42
CA VAL A 317 20.16 -18.80 12.90
C VAL A 317 20.21 -17.55 12.02
N LEU A 318 21.27 -16.75 12.18
CA LEU A 318 21.56 -15.62 11.30
C LEU A 318 22.36 -16.10 10.08
N TYR A 319 21.70 -16.21 8.93
CA TYR A 319 22.33 -16.57 7.67
C TYR A 319 22.95 -15.34 7.01
N ARG A 320 24.25 -15.40 6.67
CA ARG A 320 25.00 -14.27 6.12
C ARG A 320 24.96 -14.19 4.59
N GLY A 321 24.63 -15.29 3.91
CA GLY A 321 24.52 -15.34 2.44
C GLY A 321 23.32 -14.52 1.97
N LEU A 322 23.50 -13.68 0.95
CA LEU A 322 22.44 -12.81 0.43
C LEU A 322 22.27 -12.93 -1.10
N GLU A 323 22.93 -13.92 -1.71
CA GLU A 323 23.00 -14.12 -3.14
C GLU A 323 21.63 -14.41 -3.78
N ASN A 324 20.74 -15.09 -3.04
CA ASN A 324 19.40 -15.45 -3.50
C ASN A 324 18.33 -14.43 -3.07
N ILE A 325 18.74 -13.32 -2.44
CA ILE A 325 17.85 -12.26 -1.99
C ILE A 325 17.84 -11.14 -3.03
N THR A 326 16.66 -10.85 -3.56
CA THR A 326 16.39 -9.84 -4.59
C THR A 326 15.53 -8.71 -4.03
N THR A 327 14.21 -8.76 -4.21
CA THR A 327 13.26 -7.69 -3.85
C THR A 327 13.17 -7.43 -2.35
N ALA A 328 13.48 -8.42 -1.49
CA ALA A 328 13.48 -8.20 -0.06
C ALA A 328 14.46 -7.09 0.38
N LYS A 329 15.60 -6.93 -0.33
CA LYS A 329 16.57 -5.84 -0.08
C LYS A 329 16.00 -4.45 -0.35
N ASN A 330 14.93 -4.37 -1.13
CA ASN A 330 14.27 -3.14 -1.51
C ASN A 330 12.99 -2.88 -0.70
N ILE A 331 12.71 -3.70 0.33
CA ILE A 331 11.60 -3.42 1.26
C ILE A 331 11.90 -2.12 2.01
N LEU A 332 13.11 -1.96 2.54
CA LEU A 332 13.57 -0.76 3.24
C LEU A 332 14.79 -0.20 2.53
N ASP A 333 14.73 1.08 2.12
CA ASP A 333 15.87 1.76 1.49
C ASP A 333 17.00 1.99 2.51
N PHE A 334 16.63 2.49 3.70
CA PHE A 334 17.54 2.64 4.83
C PHE A 334 16.78 2.78 6.16
N ILE A 335 17.51 2.56 7.25
CA ILE A 335 17.00 2.70 8.62
C ILE A 335 18.01 3.54 9.41
N VAL A 336 17.51 4.50 10.18
CA VAL A 336 18.33 5.35 11.06
C VAL A 336 17.75 5.39 12.44
N ALA A 337 18.55 5.08 13.46
CA ALA A 337 18.24 5.38 14.84
C ALA A 337 18.79 6.76 15.21
N THR A 338 17.99 7.56 15.92
CA THR A 338 18.36 8.87 16.46
C THR A 338 18.08 8.91 17.96
N LEU A 339 19.06 9.40 18.73
CA LEU A 339 18.92 9.69 20.15
C LEU A 339 18.72 11.19 20.36
N ASP A 340 17.73 11.55 21.16
CA ASP A 340 17.42 12.95 21.50
C ASP A 340 18.52 13.67 22.29
#